data_AF-A0A520Y1T5-F1
#
_entry.id   AF-A0A520Y1T5-F1
#
_cell.length_a   1.000
_cell.length_b   1.000
_cell.length_c   1.000
_cell.angle_alpha   90.00
_cell.angle_beta   90.00
_cell.angle_gamma   90.00
#
_symmetry.space_group_name_H-M   'P 1'
#
loop_
_entity.id
_entity.type
_entity.pdbx_description
1 polymer ?
#
loop_
_entity_poly.entity_id
_entity_poly.type
_entity_poly.pdbx_seq_one_letter_code
_entity_poly.pdbx_strand_id
1 'polypeptide(L)'
;MASTSAQSAFNARLFEKRFKRSETDLFGMLERLYGARDDYGAFCAALKDELAAAWDARPDDLKWCDLERDLEPDWFQRPDMAGYVFYLDRFAGDLKGAASKIDYLQDLGITYVH
;
A
#
# COMPACT_ATOMS: atom_id res chain seq x y z
N MET A 1 24.64 -4.17 -13.50
CA MET A 1 24.26 -2.75 -13.64
C MET A 1 23.18 -2.48 -14.69
N ALA A 2 22.99 -3.33 -15.72
CA ALA A 2 21.89 -3.16 -16.69
C ALA A 2 20.47 -3.51 -16.18
N SER A 3 20.37 -4.25 -15.07
CA SER A 3 19.08 -4.73 -14.53
C SER A 3 18.27 -3.62 -13.81
N THR A 4 18.95 -2.62 -13.25
CA THR A 4 18.32 -1.58 -12.42
C THR A 4 17.57 -0.54 -13.26
N SER A 5 18.08 -0.21 -14.45
CA SER A 5 17.42 0.77 -15.34
C SER A 5 16.16 0.21 -16.01
N ALA A 6 16.17 -1.06 -16.41
CA ALA A 6 15.00 -1.73 -16.97
C ALA A 6 13.88 -1.88 -15.92
N GLN A 7 14.24 -2.24 -14.68
CA GLN A 7 13.27 -2.34 -13.58
C GLN A 7 12.68 -0.96 -13.23
N SER A 8 13.50 0.09 -13.19
CA SER A 8 13.04 1.46 -12.97
C SER A 8 12.05 1.90 -14.06
N ALA A 9 12.34 1.64 -15.34
CA ALA A 9 11.44 1.96 -16.44
C ALA A 9 10.11 1.19 -16.38
N PHE A 10 10.16 -0.09 -15.99
CA PHE A 10 8.95 -0.89 -15.76
C PHE A 10 8.11 -0.31 -14.62
N ASN A 11 8.74 -0.01 -13.48
CA ASN A 11 8.08 0.55 -12.29
C ASN A 11 7.42 1.90 -12.61
N ALA A 12 8.08 2.78 -13.34
CA ALA A 12 7.51 4.06 -13.77
C ALA A 12 6.28 3.86 -14.67
N ARG A 13 6.34 2.89 -15.58
CA ARG A 13 5.23 2.56 -16.48
C ARG A 13 4.06 1.96 -15.71
N LEU A 14 4.33 1.12 -14.71
CA LEU A 14 3.31 0.53 -13.84
C LEU A 14 2.63 1.60 -12.97
N PHE A 15 3.39 2.54 -12.42
CA PHE A 15 2.84 3.70 -11.71
C PHE A 15 1.84 4.46 -12.57
N GLU A 16 2.23 4.87 -13.78
CA GLU A 16 1.36 5.62 -14.68
C GLU A 16 0.07 4.85 -15.01
N LYS A 17 0.15 3.52 -15.18
CA LYS A 17 -1.04 2.69 -15.41
C LYS A 17 -1.98 2.66 -14.20
N ARG A 18 -1.45 2.49 -12.99
CA ARG A 18 -2.24 2.48 -11.75
C ARG A 18 -2.81 3.86 -11.43
N PHE A 19 -2.01 4.91 -11.61
CA PHE A 19 -2.43 6.29 -11.43
C PHE A 19 -3.59 6.61 -12.36
N LYS A 20 -3.45 6.36 -13.67
CA LYS A 20 -4.52 6.60 -14.65
C LYS A 20 -5.80 5.82 -14.35
N ARG A 21 -5.71 4.59 -13.82
CA ARG A 21 -6.89 3.81 -13.40
C ARG A 21 -7.66 4.49 -12.27
N SER A 22 -6.96 5.12 -11.33
CA SER A 22 -7.53 5.66 -10.10
C SER A 22 -7.66 7.19 -10.08
N GLU A 23 -7.20 7.88 -11.12
CA GLU A 23 -7.13 9.34 -11.21
C GLU A 23 -8.49 10.01 -10.99
N THR A 24 -9.53 9.49 -11.64
CA THR A 24 -10.90 10.02 -11.52
C THR A 24 -11.44 9.85 -10.10
N ASP A 25 -11.19 8.71 -9.45
CA ASP A 25 -11.66 8.46 -8.09
C ASP A 25 -10.97 9.39 -7.09
N LEU A 26 -9.65 9.60 -7.26
CA LEU A 26 -8.87 10.47 -6.42
C LEU A 26 -9.26 11.95 -6.61
N PHE A 27 -9.11 12.48 -7.82
CA PHE A 27 -9.29 13.92 -8.05
C PHE A 27 -10.76 14.33 -8.15
N GLY A 28 -11.67 13.44 -8.55
CA GLY A 28 -13.10 13.77 -8.56
C GLY A 28 -13.63 14.08 -7.15
N MET A 29 -13.19 13.32 -6.13
CA MET A 29 -13.55 13.60 -4.74
C MET A 29 -12.84 14.85 -4.20
N LEU A 30 -11.56 15.02 -4.52
CA LEU A 30 -10.79 16.20 -4.08
C LEU A 30 -11.30 17.50 -4.70
N GLU A 31 -11.67 17.49 -5.97
CA GLU A 31 -12.24 18.66 -6.66
C GLU A 31 -13.56 19.07 -6.03
N ARG A 32 -14.42 18.10 -5.71
CA ARG A 32 -15.70 18.37 -5.05
C ARG A 32 -15.54 19.04 -3.69
N LEU A 33 -14.48 18.70 -2.95
CA LEU A 33 -14.24 19.23 -1.60
C LEU A 33 -13.41 20.53 -1.61
N TYR A 34 -12.45 20.63 -2.53
CA TYR A 34 -11.37 21.62 -2.46
C TYR A 34 -11.16 22.41 -3.76
N GLY A 35 -11.91 22.12 -4.82
CA GLY A 35 -11.73 22.71 -6.15
C GLY A 35 -11.95 24.22 -6.21
N ALA A 36 -12.64 24.80 -5.23
CA ALA A 36 -12.84 26.25 -5.11
C ALA A 36 -11.63 26.99 -4.49
N ARG A 37 -10.59 26.28 -4.04
CA ARG A 37 -9.39 26.91 -3.50
C ARG A 37 -8.48 27.39 -4.63
N ASP A 38 -7.91 28.58 -4.47
CA ASP A 38 -6.97 29.16 -5.43
C ASP A 38 -5.72 28.32 -5.65
N ASP A 39 -5.32 27.50 -4.67
CA ASP A 39 -4.14 26.64 -4.70
C ASP A 39 -4.44 25.19 -5.14
N TYR A 40 -5.68 24.86 -5.51
CA TYR A 40 -6.09 23.48 -5.80
C TYR A 40 -5.24 22.82 -6.89
N GLY A 41 -4.96 23.54 -7.99
CA GLY A 41 -4.12 23.01 -9.07
C GLY A 41 -2.68 22.70 -8.62
N ALA A 42 -2.09 23.57 -7.79
CA ALA A 42 -0.75 23.36 -7.24
C ALA A 42 -0.73 22.18 -6.25
N PHE A 43 -1.77 22.05 -5.43
CA PHE A 43 -1.96 20.90 -4.55
C PHE A 43 -2.02 19.58 -5.32
N CYS A 44 -2.80 19.52 -6.41
CA CYS A 44 -2.90 18.31 -7.23
C CYS A 44 -1.56 17.90 -7.85
N ALA A 45 -0.78 18.88 -8.34
CA ALA A 45 0.55 18.62 -8.87
C ALA A 45 1.50 18.07 -7.79
N ALA A 46 1.56 18.74 -6.63
CA ALA A 46 2.39 18.30 -5.51
C ALA A 46 1.99 16.90 -5.01
N LEU A 47 0.70 16.59 -4.95
CA LEU A 47 0.21 15.26 -4.58
C LEU A 47 0.66 14.19 -5.59
N LYS A 48 0.59 14.47 -6.90
CA LYS A 48 1.06 13.54 -7.93
C LYS A 48 2.56 13.27 -7.80
N ASP A 49 3.36 14.30 -7.54
CA ASP A 49 4.80 14.17 -7.36
C ASP A 49 5.13 13.34 -6.11
N GLU A 50 4.43 13.56 -5.00
CA GLU A 50 4.60 12.78 -3.78
C GLU A 50 4.22 11.31 -3.97
N LEU A 51 3.13 11.03 -4.68
CA LEU A 51 2.72 9.66 -5.00
C LEU A 51 3.77 8.93 -5.86
N ALA A 52 4.37 9.62 -6.83
CA ALA A 52 5.44 9.07 -7.66
C ALA A 52 6.71 8.80 -6.83
N ALA A 53 7.12 9.75 -6.00
CA ALA A 53 8.28 9.60 -5.12
C ALA A 53 8.10 8.44 -4.11
N ALA A 54 6.91 8.32 -3.51
CA ALA A 54 6.58 7.23 -2.61
C ALA A 54 6.57 5.86 -3.31
N TRP A 55 6.11 5.80 -4.57
CA TRP A 55 6.20 4.58 -5.38
C TRP A 55 7.64 4.21 -5.72
N ASP A 56 8.46 5.18 -6.09
CA ASP A 56 9.87 4.93 -6.39
C ASP A 56 10.63 4.40 -5.18
N ALA A 57 10.38 4.98 -3.99
CA ALA A 57 10.97 4.55 -2.71
C ALA A 57 10.41 3.21 -2.18
N ARG A 58 9.28 2.72 -2.70
CA ARG A 58 8.65 1.48 -2.21
C ARG A 58 9.54 0.26 -2.49
N PRO A 59 9.83 -0.57 -1.48
CA PRO A 59 10.57 -1.84 -1.64
C PRO A 59 9.98 -2.76 -2.70
N ASP A 60 10.85 -3.50 -3.40
CA ASP A 60 10.44 -4.34 -4.54
C ASP A 60 9.51 -5.50 -4.14
N ASP A 61 9.72 -6.11 -2.97
CA ASP A 61 8.84 -7.14 -2.41
C ASP A 61 7.41 -6.61 -2.17
N LEU A 62 7.28 -5.37 -1.69
CA LEU A 62 5.98 -4.72 -1.53
C LEU A 62 5.35 -4.33 -2.88
N LYS A 63 6.14 -4.01 -3.91
CA LYS A 63 5.63 -3.80 -5.28
C LYS A 63 5.09 -5.10 -5.88
N TRP A 64 5.71 -6.25 -5.60
CA TRP A 64 5.18 -7.55 -5.99
C TRP A 64 3.89 -7.89 -5.24
N CYS A 65 3.85 -7.67 -3.93
CA CYS A 65 2.62 -7.86 -3.14
C CYS A 65 1.47 -6.98 -3.66
N ASP A 66 1.75 -5.74 -4.07
CA ASP A 66 0.75 -4.87 -4.70
C ASP A 66 0.17 -5.49 -5.99
N LEU A 67 1.03 -6.08 -6.84
CA LEU A 67 0.61 -6.72 -8.09
C LEU A 67 -0.21 -7.98 -7.84
N GLU A 68 0.20 -8.82 -6.89
CA GLU A 68 -0.56 -10.02 -6.50
C GLU A 68 -1.98 -9.63 -6.05
N ARG A 69 -2.09 -8.60 -5.19
CA ARG A 69 -3.39 -8.11 -4.69
C ARG A 69 -4.22 -7.39 -5.74
N ASP A 70 -3.59 -6.72 -6.70
CA ASP A 70 -4.30 -6.14 -7.87
C ASP A 70 -4.90 -7.24 -8.77
N LEU A 71 -4.29 -8.43 -8.82
CA LEU A 71 -4.79 -9.60 -9.57
C LEU A 71 -5.81 -10.42 -8.78
N GLU A 72 -5.78 -10.34 -7.46
CA GLU A 72 -6.66 -11.07 -6.54
C GLU A 72 -7.48 -10.11 -5.65
N PRO A 73 -8.39 -9.29 -6.21
CA PRO A 73 -9.07 -8.23 -5.46
C PRO A 73 -9.96 -8.74 -4.30
N ASP A 74 -10.26 -10.03 -4.27
CA ASP A 74 -11.04 -10.71 -3.23
C ASP A 74 -10.17 -11.35 -2.14
N TRP A 75 -8.84 -11.22 -2.18
CA TRP A 75 -7.90 -11.92 -1.29
C TRP A 75 -8.27 -11.81 0.20
N PHE A 76 -8.74 -10.64 0.64
CA PHE A 76 -9.10 -10.37 2.04
C PHE A 76 -10.47 -10.94 2.45
N GLN A 77 -11.27 -11.43 1.50
CA GLN A 77 -12.60 -12.04 1.74
C GLN A 77 -12.54 -13.57 1.75
N ARG A 78 -11.37 -14.16 1.46
CA ARG A 78 -11.20 -15.61 1.39
C ARG A 78 -11.36 -16.25 2.78
N PRO A 79 -11.88 -17.49 2.85
CA PRO A 79 -12.20 -18.13 4.13
C PRO A 79 -10.98 -18.45 5.00
N ASP A 80 -9.77 -18.40 4.45
CA ASP A 80 -8.49 -18.54 5.15
C ASP A 80 -7.98 -17.22 5.75
N MET A 81 -8.70 -16.12 5.57
CA MET A 81 -8.42 -14.84 6.22
C MET A 81 -8.98 -14.80 7.64
N ALA A 82 -8.10 -14.96 8.63
CA ALA A 82 -8.41 -14.89 10.05
C ALA A 82 -7.67 -13.71 10.70
N GLY A 83 -8.44 -12.78 11.26
CA GLY A 83 -7.93 -11.59 11.93
C GLY A 83 -7.72 -11.80 13.43
N TYR A 84 -6.66 -11.21 13.98
CA TYR A 84 -6.42 -11.11 15.42
C TYR A 84 -6.04 -9.69 15.80
N VAL A 85 -6.56 -9.20 16.92
CA VAL A 85 -6.28 -7.86 17.43
C VAL A 85 -5.73 -7.95 18.85
N PHE A 86 -4.68 -7.20 19.14
CA PHE A 86 -4.15 -7.12 20.50
C PHE A 86 -3.54 -5.76 20.82
N TYR A 87 -3.52 -5.42 22.10
CA TYR A 87 -2.69 -4.35 22.60
C TYR A 87 -1.25 -4.83 22.73
N LEU A 88 -0.31 -4.12 22.09
CA LEU A 88 1.09 -4.51 22.01
C LEU A 88 1.70 -4.74 23.42
N ASP A 89 1.48 -3.80 24.34
CA ASP A 89 1.97 -3.84 25.71
C ASP A 89 1.39 -5.02 26.51
N ARG A 90 0.13 -5.39 26.26
CA ARG A 90 -0.55 -6.47 26.99
C ARG A 90 -0.23 -7.85 26.44
N PHE A 91 -0.05 -7.98 25.14
CA PHE A 91 0.16 -9.27 24.49
C PHE A 91 1.65 -9.66 24.40
N ALA A 92 2.49 -8.67 24.15
CA ALA A 92 3.88 -8.87 23.79
C ALA A 92 4.86 -7.92 24.51
N GLY A 93 4.37 -6.93 25.25
CA GLY A 93 5.18 -5.90 25.91
C GLY A 93 5.68 -4.83 24.94
N ASP A 94 6.39 -5.24 23.88
CA ASP A 94 6.93 -4.36 22.85
C ASP A 94 6.94 -5.04 21.46
N LEU A 95 7.46 -4.33 20.45
CA LEU A 95 7.54 -4.84 19.07
C LEU A 95 8.44 -6.07 18.93
N LYS A 96 9.51 -6.19 19.73
CA LYS A 96 10.39 -7.37 19.69
C LYS A 96 9.68 -8.58 20.30
N GLY A 97 8.94 -8.36 21.38
CA GLY A 97 8.08 -9.37 21.95
C GLY A 97 6.98 -9.80 20.98
N ALA A 98 6.42 -8.88 20.18
CA ALA A 98 5.43 -9.25 19.17
C ALA A 98 6.01 -10.17 18.09
N ALA A 99 7.25 -9.91 17.65
CA ALA A 99 7.95 -10.81 16.74
C ALA A 99 8.12 -12.22 17.32
N SER A 100 8.35 -12.36 18.64
CA SER A 100 8.41 -13.67 19.31
C SER A 100 7.07 -14.39 19.43
N LYS A 101 5.95 -13.74 19.09
CA LYS A 101 4.61 -14.33 19.10
C LYS A 101 4.15 -14.80 17.72
N ILE A 102 4.98 -14.62 16.68
CA ILE A 102 4.61 -15.01 15.30
C ILE A 102 4.27 -16.49 15.21
N ASP A 103 5.08 -17.39 15.79
CA ASP A 103 4.82 -18.83 15.77
C ASP A 103 3.46 -19.17 16.41
N TYR A 104 3.14 -18.54 17.54
CA TYR A 104 1.83 -18.71 18.19
C TYR A 104 0.66 -18.25 17.31
N LEU A 105 0.80 -17.12 16.62
CA LEU A 105 -0.23 -16.59 15.73
C LEU A 105 -0.40 -17.49 14.50
N GLN A 106 0.70 -18.04 13.96
CA GLN A 106 0.67 -19.00 12.86
C GLN A 106 0.01 -20.31 13.26
N ASP A 107 0.32 -20.86 14.43
CA ASP A 107 -0.31 -22.08 14.97
C ASP A 107 -1.83 -21.90 15.19
N LEU A 108 -2.25 -20.68 15.56
CA LEU A 108 -3.66 -20.33 15.69
C LEU A 108 -4.35 -20.14 14.32
N GLY A 109 -3.60 -20.09 13.22
CA GLY A 109 -4.11 -19.88 11.86
C GLY A 109 -4.40 -18.41 11.55
N ILE A 110 -3.80 -17.46 12.28
CA ILE A 110 -3.99 -16.03 12.06
C ILE A 110 -3.19 -15.57 10.84
N THR A 111 -3.86 -14.90 9.92
CA THR A 111 -3.30 -14.40 8.65
C THR A 111 -3.38 -12.87 8.53
N TYR A 112 -4.01 -12.20 9.49
CA TYR A 112 -4.08 -10.74 9.60
C TYR A 112 -3.98 -10.30 11.07
N VAL A 113 -3.11 -9.33 11.36
CA VAL A 113 -2.94 -8.77 12.70
C VAL A 113 -3.24 -7.27 12.66
N HIS A 114 -4.08 -6.82 13.61
CA HIS A 114 -4.36 -5.40 13.88
C HIS A 114 -3.69 -4.94 15.17
#